data_AF-A0A845F9S9-F1
#
_entry.id   AF-A0A845F9S9-F1
#
_cell.length_a   1.000
_cell.length_b   1.000
_cell.length_c   1.000
_cell.angle_alpha   90.00
_cell.angle_beta   90.00
_cell.angle_gamma   90.00
#
_symmetry.space_group_name_H-M   'P 1'
#
loop_
_entity.id
_entity.type
_entity.pdbx_description
1 polymer ?
#
loop_
_entity_poly.entity_id
_entity_poly.type
_entity_poly.pdbx_seq_one_letter_code
_entity_poly.pdbx_strand_id
1 'polypeptide(L)'
;MNHLYERMKNGSAKQRRAYEAIERLGILSQYRSFQPVVCGTVPIGVYVVNSDLDIIMEAYHLPLLEHSLINDYGRMAGFQLQRKMIRERKVVKVNFSYGNFNSFKKSGPER
;
A
#
# COMPACT_ATOMS: atom_id res chain seq x y z
N MET A 1 10.63 12.26 -3.69
CA MET A 1 9.75 12.07 -2.51
C MET A 1 8.32 12.35 -2.95
N ASN A 2 7.34 11.51 -2.58
CA ASN A 2 5.94 11.72 -2.96
C ASN A 2 5.35 12.93 -2.22
N HIS A 3 5.19 14.08 -2.89
CA HIS A 3 4.73 15.32 -2.28
C HIS A 3 3.32 15.21 -1.66
N LEU A 4 2.48 14.28 -2.14
CA LEU A 4 1.16 14.03 -1.55
C LEU A 4 1.26 13.32 -0.20
N TYR A 5 2.22 12.40 -0.05
CA TYR A 5 2.47 11.70 1.21
C TYR A 5 2.86 12.67 2.32
N GLU A 6 3.82 13.56 2.07
CA GLU A 6 4.31 14.52 3.07
C GLU A 6 3.20 15.49 3.54
N ARG A 7 2.33 15.90 2.63
CA ARG A 7 1.19 16.77 2.95
C ARG A 7 0.19 16.11 3.91
N MET A 8 0.13 14.78 3.95
CA MET A 8 -0.79 14.07 4.86
C MET A 8 -0.45 14.30 6.33
N LYS A 9 0.82 14.57 6.66
CA LYS A 9 1.28 14.84 8.03
C LYS A 9 0.55 16.01 8.70
N ASN A 10 0.22 17.04 7.92
CA ASN A 10 -0.51 18.23 8.37
C ASN A 10 -1.91 18.33 7.73
N GLY A 11 -2.38 17.23 7.13
CA GLY A 11 -3.67 17.16 6.46
C GLY A 11 -4.82 17.01 7.44
N SER A 12 -5.95 16.53 6.94
CA SER A 12 -7.14 16.19 7.74
C SER A 12 -6.86 15.12 8.81
N ALA A 13 -7.79 14.93 9.74
CA ALA A 13 -7.67 13.86 10.75
C ALA A 13 -7.48 12.46 10.12
N LYS A 14 -8.11 12.16 8.99
CA LYS A 14 -7.92 10.87 8.31
C LYS A 14 -6.55 10.78 7.63
N GLN A 15 -6.08 11.86 7.00
CA GLN A 15 -4.75 11.90 6.39
C GLN A 15 -3.65 11.71 7.41
N ARG A 16 -3.72 12.39 8.56
CA ARG A 16 -2.75 12.24 9.65
C ARG A 16 -2.72 10.83 10.22
N ARG A 17 -3.89 10.23 10.48
CA ARG A 17 -3.97 8.83 10.93
C ARG A 17 -3.42 7.85 9.90
N ALA A 18 -3.63 8.09 8.61
CA ALA A 18 -3.06 7.27 7.55
C ALA A 18 -1.53 7.43 7.47
N TYR A 19 -1.02 8.65 7.60
CA TYR A 19 0.42 8.93 7.70
C TYR A 19 1.05 8.20 8.88
N GLU A 20 0.45 8.28 10.07
CA GLU A 20 0.90 7.55 11.27
C GLU A 20 0.88 6.03 11.07
N ALA A 21 -0.15 5.48 10.42
CA ALA A 21 -0.23 4.06 10.13
C ALA A 21 0.90 3.60 9.18
N ILE A 22 1.21 4.39 8.15
CA ILE A 22 2.31 4.12 7.21
C ILE A 22 3.66 4.14 7.93
N GLU A 23 3.91 5.17 8.75
CA GLU A 23 5.15 5.31 9.51
C GLU A 23 5.33 4.14 10.49
N ARG A 24 4.27 3.74 11.20
CA ARG A 24 4.31 2.60 12.14
C ARG A 24 4.52 1.26 11.44
N LEU A 25 3.94 1.07 10.25
CA LEU A 25 4.19 -0.11 9.44
C LEU A 25 5.59 -0.13 8.85
N GLY A 26 6.24 1.03 8.70
CA GLY A 26 7.54 1.17 8.06
C GLY A 26 7.53 0.78 6.57
N ILE A 27 6.36 0.55 5.97
CA ILE A 27 6.22 -0.12 4.67
C ILE A 27 6.93 0.60 3.53
N LEU A 28 6.96 1.95 3.55
CA LEU A 28 7.66 2.72 2.51
C LEU A 28 9.18 2.53 2.57
N SER A 29 9.73 2.41 3.78
CA SER A 29 11.16 2.19 3.99
C SER A 29 11.55 0.73 3.72
N GLN A 30 10.74 -0.21 4.21
CA GLN A 30 10.96 -1.65 4.09
C GLN A 30 10.93 -2.12 2.63
N TYR A 31 10.00 -1.58 1.84
CA TYR A 31 9.82 -1.95 0.43
C TYR A 31 10.41 -0.94 -0.55
N ARG A 32 11.36 -0.09 -0.11
CA ARG A 32 11.94 1.00 -0.93
C ARG A 32 12.45 0.56 -2.30
N SER A 33 13.02 -0.65 -2.41
CA SER A 33 13.49 -1.23 -3.68
C SER A 33 12.37 -1.43 -4.70
N PHE A 34 11.14 -1.58 -4.23
CA PHE A 34 9.94 -1.67 -5.05
C PHE A 34 9.24 -0.32 -5.25
N GLN A 35 9.89 0.80 -4.92
CA GLN A 35 9.39 2.16 -5.14
C GLN A 35 7.93 2.37 -4.69
N PRO A 36 7.62 2.21 -3.39
CA PRO A 36 6.27 2.28 -2.90
C PRO A 36 5.73 3.72 -2.96
N VAL A 37 4.53 3.90 -3.49
CA VAL A 37 3.85 5.18 -3.67
C VAL A 37 2.48 5.13 -3.04
N VAL A 38 2.24 5.99 -2.06
CA VAL A 38 0.91 6.22 -1.49
C VAL A 38 0.03 6.95 -2.51
N CYS A 39 -1.14 6.40 -2.80
CA CYS A 39 -2.08 6.91 -3.78
C CYS A 39 -3.54 6.76 -3.31
N GLY A 40 -4.49 6.90 -4.24
CA GLY A 40 -5.91 6.80 -3.95
C GLY A 40 -6.53 8.13 -3.50
N THR A 41 -7.69 8.06 -2.86
CA THR A 41 -8.46 9.25 -2.48
C THR A 41 -7.97 9.90 -1.20
N VAL A 42 -7.28 9.14 -0.33
CA VAL A 42 -6.76 9.64 0.96
C VAL A 42 -5.73 10.76 0.78
N PRO A 43 -4.66 10.61 -0.04
CA PRO A 43 -3.66 11.66 -0.19
C PRO A 43 -4.20 12.96 -0.79
N ILE A 44 -5.22 12.91 -1.65
CA ILE A 44 -5.81 14.09 -2.30
C ILE A 44 -7.01 14.69 -1.55
N GLY A 45 -7.45 14.08 -0.45
CA GLY A 45 -8.48 14.65 0.43
C GLY A 45 -9.93 14.46 -0.01
N VAL A 46 -10.21 13.64 -1.03
CA VAL A 46 -11.57 13.42 -1.59
C VAL A 46 -12.17 12.06 -1.15
N TYR A 47 -11.80 11.60 0.03
CA TYR A 47 -12.19 10.30 0.56
C TYR A 47 -13.49 10.36 1.36
N VAL A 48 -14.14 9.21 1.52
CA VAL A 48 -15.26 8.99 2.46
C VAL A 48 -14.78 8.26 3.72
N VAL A 49 -15.63 8.14 4.73
CA VAL A 49 -15.28 7.52 6.03
C VAL A 49 -14.66 6.13 5.86
N ASN A 50 -15.23 5.32 4.95
CA ASN A 50 -14.79 3.95 4.69
C ASN A 50 -13.75 3.80 3.58
N SER A 51 -13.16 4.90 3.08
CA SER A 51 -12.09 4.77 2.07
C SER A 51 -10.84 4.11 2.64
N ASP A 52 -10.30 3.18 1.88
CA ASP A 52 -9.06 2.47 2.16
C ASP A 52 -7.84 3.37 1.91
N LEU A 53 -6.68 2.93 2.41
CA LEU A 53 -5.39 3.52 2.10
C LEU A 53 -4.71 2.75 0.97
N ASP A 54 -4.34 3.43 -0.11
CA ASP A 54 -3.68 2.78 -1.25
C ASP A 54 -2.16 3.01 -1.30
N ILE A 55 -1.40 1.93 -1.51
CA ILE A 55 0.04 1.89 -1.80
C ILE A 55 0.25 1.01 -3.04
N ILE A 56 0.92 1.57 -4.04
CA ILE A 56 1.39 0.86 -5.23
C ILE A 56 2.91 0.70 -5.16
N MET A 57 3.42 -0.34 -5.78
CA MET A 57 4.83 -0.70 -5.89
C MET A 57 5.14 -1.08 -7.34
N GLU A 58 6.41 -1.13 -7.70
CA GLU A 58 6.91 -1.68 -8.95
C GLU A 58 7.79 -2.88 -8.64
N ALA A 59 7.48 -4.04 -9.20
CA ALA A 59 8.17 -5.28 -8.87
C ALA A 59 8.48 -6.09 -10.13
N TYR A 60 9.77 -6.15 -10.45
CA TYR A 60 10.28 -6.96 -11.55
C TYR A 60 10.31 -8.46 -11.25
N HIS A 61 10.19 -8.87 -9.98
CA HIS A 61 10.17 -10.28 -9.59
C HIS A 61 9.05 -10.54 -8.57
N LEU A 62 7.84 -10.83 -9.08
CA LEU A 62 6.65 -10.97 -8.25
C LEU A 62 6.75 -12.05 -7.16
N PRO A 63 7.32 -13.25 -7.42
CA PRO A 63 7.43 -14.27 -6.37
C PRO A 63 8.23 -13.81 -5.14
N LEU A 64 9.23 -12.96 -5.35
CA LEU A 64 10.06 -12.44 -4.25
C LEU A 64 9.26 -11.43 -3.43
N LEU A 65 8.54 -10.53 -4.08
CA LEU A 65 7.63 -9.59 -3.41
C LEU A 65 6.55 -10.33 -2.60
N GLU A 66 5.93 -11.36 -3.19
CA GLU A 66 4.90 -12.15 -2.51
C GLU A 66 5.42 -12.82 -1.25
N HIS A 67 6.60 -13.43 -1.32
CA HIS A 67 7.22 -14.08 -0.18
C HIS A 67 7.48 -13.08 0.96
N SER A 68 8.04 -11.90 0.63
CA SER A 68 8.24 -10.82 1.61
C SER A 68 6.92 -10.37 2.23
N LEU A 69 5.88 -10.11 1.41
CA LEU A 69 4.58 -9.64 1.90
C LEU A 69 3.89 -10.68 2.81
N ILE A 70 4.00 -11.96 2.49
CA ILE A 70 3.47 -13.05 3.33
C ILE A 70 4.23 -13.12 4.65
N ASN A 71 5.57 -13.05 4.62
CA ASN A 71 6.38 -13.11 5.82
C ASN A 71 6.10 -11.94 6.77
N ASP A 72 5.97 -10.73 6.21
CA ASP A 72 5.88 -9.50 7.00
C ASP A 72 4.45 -9.19 7.46
N TYR A 73 3.44 -9.51 6.63
CA TYR A 73 2.05 -9.13 6.88
C TYR A 73 1.08 -10.30 6.92
N GLY A 74 1.52 -11.54 6.70
CA GLY A 74 0.63 -12.72 6.62
C GLY A 74 -0.15 -13.02 7.90
N ARG A 75 0.28 -12.48 9.05
CA ARG A 75 -0.41 -12.59 10.33
C ARG A 75 -1.35 -11.42 10.64
N MET A 76 -1.41 -10.41 9.76
CA MET A 76 -2.30 -9.26 9.95
C MET A 76 -3.76 -9.68 9.76
N ALA A 77 -4.66 -9.03 10.49
CA ALA A 77 -6.09 -9.27 10.35
C ALA A 77 -6.54 -9.00 8.91
N GLY A 78 -7.38 -9.88 8.36
CA GLY A 78 -7.88 -9.73 7.00
C GLY A 78 -6.80 -9.89 5.91
N PHE A 79 -5.66 -10.51 6.22
CA PHE A 79 -4.62 -10.73 5.21
C PHE A 79 -5.15 -11.58 4.05
N GLN A 80 -5.07 -11.06 2.82
CA GLN A 80 -5.39 -11.82 1.61
C GLN A 80 -4.45 -11.43 0.48
N LEU A 81 -3.77 -12.42 -0.09
CA LEU A 81 -2.94 -12.26 -1.28
C LEU A 81 -3.68 -12.85 -2.50
N GLN A 82 -3.75 -12.11 -3.60
CA GLN A 82 -4.34 -12.56 -4.86
C GLN A 82 -3.43 -12.21 -6.03
N ARG A 83 -3.14 -13.19 -6.87
CA ARG A 83 -2.50 -12.95 -8.18
C ARG A 83 -3.59 -12.61 -9.20
N LYS A 84 -3.32 -11.62 -10.05
CA LYS A 84 -4.24 -11.18 -11.12
C LYS A 84 -3.47 -10.93 -12.40
N MET A 85 -4.17 -11.07 -13.53
CA MET A 85 -3.74 -10.52 -14.81
C MET A 85 -4.59 -9.28 -15.10
N ILE A 86 -3.96 -8.13 -15.29
CA ILE A 86 -4.64 -6.86 -15.59
C ILE A 86 -3.96 -6.24 -16.80
N ARG A 87 -4.69 -6.10 -17.91
CA ARG A 87 -4.15 -5.58 -19.18
C ARG A 87 -2.84 -6.30 -19.55
N GLU A 88 -2.90 -7.64 -19.54
CA GLU A 88 -1.78 -8.56 -19.87
C GLU A 88 -0.57 -8.48 -18.93
N ARG A 89 -0.69 -7.80 -17.78
CA ARG A 89 0.37 -7.73 -16.76
C ARG A 89 0.01 -8.55 -15.55
N LYS A 90 0.96 -9.36 -15.07
CA LYS A 90 0.85 -10.01 -13.77
C LYS A 90 0.90 -8.96 -12.68
N VAL A 91 -0.02 -9.06 -11.72
CA VAL A 91 -0.17 -8.14 -10.60
C VAL A 91 -0.43 -8.94 -9.34
N VAL A 92 0.20 -8.54 -8.24
CA VAL A 92 -0.09 -9.06 -6.90
C VAL A 92 -0.97 -8.04 -6.17
N LYS A 93 -2.08 -8.54 -5.61
CA LYS A 93 -2.93 -7.81 -4.68
C LYS A 93 -2.67 -8.35 -3.29
N VAL A 94 -2.35 -7.47 -2.34
CA VAL A 94 -2.41 -7.80 -0.91
C VAL A 94 -3.44 -6.92 -0.22
N ASN A 95 -4.19 -7.53 0.68
CA ASN A 95 -5.21 -6.98 1.58
C ASN A 95 -4.74 -7.23 2.98
N PHE A 96 -4.85 -6.26 3.88
CA PHE A 96 -4.87 -6.48 5.33
C PHE A 96 -5.38 -5.22 6.03
N SER A 97 -5.77 -5.40 7.30
CA SER A 97 -6.17 -4.35 8.20
C SER A 97 -5.03 -4.02 9.17
N TYR A 98 -4.79 -2.73 9.40
CA TYR A 98 -3.83 -2.25 10.38
C TYR A 98 -4.37 -1.00 11.08
N GLY A 99 -4.58 -1.09 12.39
CA GLY A 99 -5.34 -0.08 13.13
C GLY A 99 -6.77 0.07 12.59
N ASN A 100 -7.20 1.31 12.34
CA ASN A 100 -8.53 1.62 11.78
C ASN A 100 -8.56 1.70 10.24
N PHE A 101 -7.54 1.19 9.54
CA PHE A 101 -7.49 1.22 8.07
C PHE A 101 -7.40 -0.18 7.48
N ASN A 102 -8.13 -0.40 6.39
CA ASN A 102 -7.86 -1.46 5.42
C ASN A 102 -7.00 -0.84 4.30
N SER A 103 -5.97 -1.52 3.82
CA SER A 103 -5.08 -0.97 2.78
C SER A 103 -4.94 -1.86 1.53
N PHE A 104 -4.80 -1.21 0.35
CA PHE A 104 -4.70 -1.74 -1.04
C PHE A 104 -3.72 -0.92 -1.90
N LYS A 105 -3.59 -0.96 -3.25
CA LYS A 105 -2.90 -2.01 -4.04
C LYS A 105 -2.25 -1.50 -5.37
N LYS A 106 -1.07 -2.03 -5.81
CA LYS A 106 -0.71 -2.56 -7.19
C LYS A 106 0.81 -2.77 -7.36
N SER A 107 1.28 -3.88 -7.95
CA SER A 107 2.65 -4.05 -8.48
C SER A 107 2.76 -3.79 -10.00
N GLY A 108 3.77 -3.00 -10.43
CA GLY A 108 4.22 -2.77 -11.83
C GLY A 108 5.35 -3.74 -12.29
N PRO A 109 5.77 -3.70 -13.57
CA PRO A 109 5.95 -4.87 -14.44
C PRO A 109 7.17 -5.76 -14.18
N GLU A 110 7.03 -7.04 -14.52
CA GLU A 110 8.10 -7.98 -14.89
C GLU A 110 8.34 -7.78 -16.40
N ARG A 111 9.54 -7.33 -16.78
CA ARG A 111 9.95 -7.32 -18.20
C ARG A 111 10.38 -8.72 -18.60
#